data_AF-A0A8T4NQU3-F1
#
_entry.id   AF-A0A8T4NQU3-F1
#
_cell.length_a   1.000
_cell.length_b   1.000
_cell.length_c   1.000
_cell.angle_alpha   90.00
_cell.angle_beta   90.00
_cell.angle_gamma   90.00
#
_symmetry.space_group_name_H-M   'P 1'
#
loop_
_entity.id
_entity.type
_entity.pdbx_description
1 polymer ?
#
loop_
_entity_poly.entity_id
_entity_poly.type
_entity_poly.pdbx_seq_one_letter_code
_entity_poly.pdbx_strand_id
1 'polypeptide(L)' 'MKQITKSYAQLNNLKKVGKITNNDMSKIILMMERLKENKKINYYIVDMIVFNQETHEGKIEVSFWRD' A
#
# COMPACT_ATOMS: atom_id res chain seq x y z
N MET A 1 1.68 -10.91 -5.20
CA MET A 1 1.32 -10.04 -4.05
C MET A 1 -0.19 -9.98 -3.90
N LYS A 2 -0.72 -10.12 -2.68
CA LYS A 2 -2.16 -10.18 -2.37
C LYS A 2 -2.62 -8.98 -1.53
N GLN A 3 -3.79 -8.41 -1.83
CA GLN A 3 -4.40 -7.39 -0.97
C GLN A 3 -4.91 -8.02 0.32
N ILE A 4 -4.63 -7.39 1.46
CA ILE A 4 -5.10 -7.81 2.78
C ILE A 4 -5.64 -6.63 3.57
N THR A 5 -6.26 -6.90 4.72
CA THR A 5 -6.64 -5.89 5.70
C THR A 5 -5.56 -5.74 6.78
N LYS A 6 -5.59 -4.61 7.50
CA LYS A 6 -4.71 -4.38 8.65
C LYS A 6 -4.90 -5.43 9.75
N SER A 7 -6.15 -5.84 10.00
CA SER A 7 -6.46 -6.90 10.96
C SER A 7 -5.85 -8.25 10.54
N TYR A 8 -5.87 -8.60 9.25
CA TYR A 8 -5.22 -9.81 8.77
C TYR A 8 -3.69 -9.76 9.00
N ALA A 9 -3.05 -8.63 8.72
CA ALA A 9 -1.61 -8.47 8.97
C ALA A 9 -1.25 -8.64 10.46
N GLN A 10 -2.07 -8.09 11.36
CA GLN A 10 -1.89 -8.21 12.80
C GLN A 10 -2.10 -9.64 13.30
N LEU A 11 -3.19 -10.29 12.88
CA LEU A 11 -3.51 -11.67 13.29
C LEU A 11 -2.45 -12.68 12.83
N ASN A 12 -1.80 -12.42 11.70
CA ASN A 12 -0.76 -13.30 11.15
C ASN A 12 0.67 -12.83 11.49
N ASN A 13 0.83 -11.83 12.37
CA ASN A 13 2.14 -11.26 12.76
C ASN A 13 3.03 -10.85 11.57
N LEU A 14 2.42 -10.36 10.49
CA LEU A 14 3.15 -9.96 9.30
C LEU A 14 4.05 -8.75 9.59
N LYS A 15 5.17 -8.66 8.88
CA LYS A 15 6.14 -7.56 8.98
C LYS A 15 5.91 -6.54 7.88
N LYS A 16 5.71 -5.27 8.26
CA LYS A 16 5.68 -4.14 7.32
C LYS A 16 7.08 -3.93 6.74
N VAL A 17 7.21 -4.02 5.42
CA VAL A 17 8.47 -3.88 4.68
C VAL A 17 8.68 -2.45 4.22
N GLY A 18 7.60 -1.72 3.94
CA GLY A 18 7.66 -0.35 3.48
C GLY A 18 6.30 0.22 3.15
N LYS A 19 6.30 1.41 2.56
CA LYS A 19 5.09 2.07 2.05
C LYS A 19 5.42 2.96 0.86
N ILE A 20 4.43 3.14 -0.01
CA ILE A 20 4.42 4.17 -1.05
C ILE A 20 3.29 5.15 -0.78
N THR A 21 3.50 6.38 -1.24
CA THR A 21 2.51 7.42 -1.06
C THR A 21 2.52 8.37 -2.25
N ASN A 22 1.36 8.63 -2.84
CA ASN A 22 1.22 9.50 -4.00
C ASN A 22 -0.20 10.07 -4.07
N ASN A 23 -0.38 11.19 -4.75
CA ASN A 23 -1.70 11.74 -5.06
C ASN A 23 -2.28 11.17 -6.37
N ASP A 24 -1.44 10.57 -7.21
CA ASP A 24 -1.81 9.95 -8.48
C ASP A 24 -1.88 8.42 -8.36
N MET A 25 -3.08 7.88 -8.55
CA MET A 25 -3.34 6.43 -8.52
C MET A 25 -2.56 5.66 -9.58
N SER A 26 -2.32 6.25 -10.75
CA SER A 26 -1.58 5.62 -11.85
C SER A 26 -0.12 5.40 -11.45
N LYS A 27 0.49 6.36 -10.74
CA LYS A 27 1.84 6.22 -10.19
C LYS A 27 1.91 5.16 -9.10
N ILE A 28 0.89 5.08 -8.23
CA ILE A 28 0.78 4.02 -7.22
C ILE A 28 0.77 2.64 -7.89
N ILE A 29 -0.08 2.43 -8.90
CA ILE A 29 -0.17 1.16 -9.62
C ILE A 29 1.18 0.80 -10.24
N LEU A 30 1.83 1.74 -10.93
CA LEU A 30 3.14 1.50 -11.54
C LEU A 30 4.22 1.14 -10.51
N MET A 31 4.23 1.79 -9.34
CA MET A 31 5.15 1.44 -8.26
C MET A 31 4.84 0.07 -7.65
N MET A 32 3.56 -0.30 -7.53
CA MET A 32 3.14 -1.63 -7.06
C MET A 32 3.57 -2.74 -8.02
N GLU A 33 3.42 -2.54 -9.34
CA GLU A 33 3.88 -3.52 -10.34
C GLU A 33 5.38 -3.76 -10.24
N ARG A 34 6.19 -2.70 -10.10
CA ARG A 34 7.64 -2.82 -9.87
C ARG A 34 7.97 -3.59 -8.59
N LEU A 35 7.19 -3.41 -7.53
CA LEU A 35 7.38 -4.12 -6.27
C LEU A 35 6.93 -5.57 -6.31
N LYS A 36 6.05 -5.98 -7.25
CA LYS A 36 5.68 -7.40 -7.42
C LYS A 36 6.86 -8.27 -7.83
N GLU A 37 7.85 -7.70 -8.52
CA GLU A 37 9.09 -8.41 -8.89
C GLU A 37 9.95 -8.74 -7.66
N ASN A 38 9.72 -8.03 -6.54
CA ASN A 38 10.41 -8.30 -5.28
C ASN A 38 9.77 -9.50 -4.56
N LYS A 39 10.39 -10.69 -4.72
CA LYS A 39 9.97 -11.95 -4.08
C LYS A 39 9.86 -11.90 -2.54
N LYS A 40 10.33 -10.83 -1.89
CA LYS A 40 10.26 -10.66 -0.43
C LYS A 40 8.95 -10.00 0.04
N ILE A 41 8.04 -9.63 -0.86
CA ILE A 41 6.78 -8.94 -0.54
C ILE A 41 5.59 -9.79 -0.97
N ASN A 42 4.82 -10.24 0.02
CA ASN A 42 3.70 -11.16 -0.21
C ASN A 42 2.36 -10.41 -0.23
N TYR A 43 2.26 -9.29 0.49
CA TYR A 43 1.00 -8.61 0.73
C TYR A 43 1.08 -7.08 0.59
N TYR A 44 -0.07 -6.45 0.33
CA TYR A 44 -0.24 -5.01 0.42
C TYR A 44 -1.57 -4.61 1.07
N ILE A 45 -1.59 -3.41 1.65
CA ILE A 45 -2.76 -2.77 2.26
C ILE A 45 -2.88 -1.38 1.67
N VAL A 46 -4.09 -0.97 1.27
CA VAL A 46 -4.40 0.43 0.94
C VAL A 46 -4.88 1.09 2.23
N ASP A 47 -4.03 1.92 2.84
CA ASP A 47 -4.23 2.44 4.20
C ASP A 47 -5.11 3.70 4.24
N MET A 48 -5.01 4.59 3.24
CA MET A 48 -5.73 5.86 3.26
C MET A 48 -5.86 6.48 1.87
N ILE A 49 -7.01 7.10 1.60
CA ILE A 49 -7.20 8.14 0.59
C ILE A 49 -7.58 9.39 1.38
N VAL A 50 -6.62 10.25 1.74
CA VAL A 50 -6.96 11.57 2.30
C VAL A 50 -7.44 12.41 1.13
N PHE A 51 -8.65 12.94 1.19
CA PHE A 51 -9.12 13.92 0.20
C PHE A 51 -9.39 15.24 0.92
N ASN A 52 -8.55 16.24 0.67
CA ASN A 52 -8.81 17.59 1.12
C ASN A 52 -9.84 18.22 0.17
N GLN A 53 -11.04 18.51 0.67
CA GLN A 53 -12.11 19.10 -0.14
C GLN A 53 -11.85 20.57 -0.50
N GLU A 54 -11.05 21.29 0.29
CA GLU A 54 -10.71 22.69 0.03
C GLU A 54 -9.65 22.79 -1.08
N THR A 55 -8.56 22.03 -0.96
CA THR A 55 -7.46 22.04 -1.94
C THR A 55 -7.66 21.05 -3.10
N HIS A 56 -8.67 20.19 -3.02
CA HIS A 56 -8.91 19.06 -3.93
C HIS A 56 -7.73 18.06 -3.98
N GLU A 57 -6.89 18.06 -2.95
CA GLU A 57 -5.69 17.21 -2.91
C GLU A 57 -5.99 15.85 -2.29
N GLY A 58 -5.74 14.81 -3.08
CA GLY A 58 -5.79 13.41 -2.67
C GLY A 58 -4.42 12.91 -2.17
N LYS A 59 -4.38 12.00 -1.20
CA LYS A 59 -3.16 11.25 -0.84
C LYS A 59 -3.50 9.78 -0.61
N ILE A 60 -2.95 8.94 -1.47
CA ILE A 60 -3.11 7.48 -1.44
C ILE A 60 -1.87 6.89 -0.75
N GLU A 61 -2.06 6.16 0.33
CA GLU A 61 -1.00 5.38 0.98
C GLU A 61 -1.24 3.87 0.77
N VAL A 62 -0.19 3.18 0.29
CA VAL A 62 -0.17 1.71 0.18
C VAL A 62 1.02 1.17 0.97
N SER A 63 0.77 0.28 1.92
CA SER A 63 1.81 -0.40 2.69
C SER A 63 2.04 -1.83 2.22
N PHE A 64 3.28 -2.30 2.34
CA PHE A 64 3.72 -3.62 1.87
C PHE A 64 4.18 -4.48 3.03
N TRP A 65 3.84 -5.76 2.97
CA TRP A 65 4.02 -6.69 4.08
C TRP A 65 4.54 -8.05 3.62
N ARG A 66 5.19 -8.76 4.54
CA ARG A 66 5.72 -10.12 4.37
C ARG A 66 5.50 -10.94 5.63
N ASP A 67 5.66 -12.25 5.51
CA ASP A 67 5.70 -13.17 6.65
C ASP A 67 6.98 -13.00 7.50
#